data_AF-A0A7C5XEF8-F1
#
_entry.id   AF-A0A7C5XEF8-F1
#
_cell.length_a   1.000
_cell.length_b   1.000
_cell.length_c   1.000
_cell.angle_alpha   90.00
_cell.angle_beta   90.00
_cell.angle_gamma   90.00
#
_symmetry.space_group_name_H-M   'P 1'
#
loop_
_entity.id
_entity.type
_entity.pdbx_description
1 polymer ?
#
loop_
_entity_poly.entity_id
_entity_poly.type
_entity_poly.pdbx_seq_one_letter_code
_entity_poly.pdbx_strand_id
1 'polypeptide(L)'
;MSEELAVLIRRGGLIIRKTFLRRGDAIVGEYIFVKRGLFEAEAEYDLEDRVLYYLQICWFGRCAVWFDGEPDRKPSLVLVKRAIAFFRELSKFSHAAKAALRVLSSSISRSSPLSTSDLIHLDKRRS
;
A
#
# COMPACT_ATOMS: atom_id res chain seq x y z
N MET A 1 -8.20 12.47 -20.33
CA MET A 1 -7.96 12.21 -18.89
C MET A 1 -7.09 13.33 -18.37
N SER A 2 -7.40 13.92 -17.22
CA SER A 2 -6.61 15.00 -16.63
C SER A 2 -6.26 14.69 -15.18
N GLU A 3 -5.14 15.24 -14.72
CA GLU A 3 -4.66 15.13 -13.34
C GLU A 3 -4.89 16.44 -12.59
N GLU A 4 -5.50 16.37 -11.41
CA GLU A 4 -5.76 17.53 -10.55
C GLU A 4 -5.12 17.32 -9.16
N LEU A 5 -4.23 18.22 -8.75
CA LEU A 5 -3.59 18.16 -7.43
C LEU A 5 -4.62 18.45 -6.32
N ALA A 6 -4.92 17.45 -5.50
CA ALA A 6 -5.89 17.55 -4.41
C ALA A 6 -5.24 17.89 -3.06
N VAL A 7 -4.07 17.31 -2.77
CA VAL A 7 -3.33 17.55 -1.52
C VAL A 7 -1.84 17.61 -1.82
N LEU A 8 -1.18 18.60 -1.24
CA LEU A 8 0.27 18.70 -1.21
C LEU A 8 0.75 19.04 0.20
N ILE A 9 1.48 18.12 0.83
CA ILE A 9 2.13 18.34 2.12
C ILE A 9 3.63 18.31 1.89
N ARG A 10 4.34 19.35 2.35
CA ARG A 10 5.80 19.44 2.34
C ARG A 10 6.26 19.93 3.71
N ARG A 11 6.78 19.04 4.55
CA ARG A 11 7.22 19.40 5.91
C ARG A 11 8.31 18.47 6.42
N GLY A 12 9.45 19.02 6.85
CA GLY A 12 10.51 18.25 7.52
C GLY A 12 11.01 17.04 6.72
N GLY A 13 11.17 17.19 5.40
CA GLY A 13 11.60 16.11 4.50
C GLY A 13 10.50 15.09 4.15
N LEU A 14 9.28 15.25 4.68
CA LEU A 14 8.09 14.54 4.22
C LEU A 14 7.47 15.28 3.03
N ILE A 15 7.20 14.54 1.95
CA ILE A 15 6.41 14.98 0.81
C ILE A 15 5.23 14.02 0.69
N ILE A 16 4.01 14.54 0.65
CA ILE A 16 2.81 13.77 0.28
C ILE A 16 2.12 14.53 -0.84
N ARG A 17 1.81 13.84 -1.93
CA ARG A 17 1.04 14.36 -3.07
C ARG A 17 -0.14 13.43 -3.31
N LYS A 18 -1.36 13.97 -3.28
CA LYS A 18 -2.58 13.27 -3.71
C LYS A 18 -3.10 13.98 -4.95
N THR A 19 -3.43 13.20 -5.98
CA THR A 19 -3.94 13.69 -7.26
C THR A 19 -5.26 12.97 -7.55
N PHE A 20 -6.26 13.70 -8.01
CA PHE A 20 -7.46 13.12 -8.62
C PHE A 20 -7.23 12.90 -10.11
N LEU A 21 -7.58 11.72 -10.59
CA LEU A 21 -7.62 11.38 -12.01
C LEU A 21 -9.03 11.65 -12.52
N ARG A 22 -9.18 12.50 -13.53
CA ARG A 22 -10.48 12.91 -14.06
C ARG A 22 -10.74 12.47 -15.49
N ARG A 23 -12.00 12.16 -15.76
CA ARG A 23 -12.56 11.94 -17.10
C ARG A 23 -13.72 12.92 -17.29
N GLY A 24 -13.45 14.04 -17.96
CA GLY A 24 -14.39 15.17 -17.97
C GLY A 24 -14.57 15.72 -16.56
N ASP A 25 -15.82 15.89 -16.14
CA ASP A 25 -16.17 16.39 -14.80
C ASP A 25 -16.15 15.30 -13.72
N ALA A 26 -16.02 14.02 -14.08
CA ALA A 26 -15.99 12.92 -13.11
C ALA A 26 -14.57 12.64 -12.59
N ILE A 27 -14.44 12.43 -11.27
CA ILE A 27 -13.23 11.86 -10.67
C ILE A 27 -13.34 10.33 -10.82
N VAL A 28 -12.44 9.76 -11.62
CA VAL A 28 -12.43 8.32 -11.97
C VAL A 28 -11.33 7.56 -11.24
N GLY A 29 -10.35 8.25 -10.68
CA GLY A 29 -9.28 7.60 -9.94
C GLY A 29 -8.57 8.52 -8.96
N GLU A 30 -7.69 7.91 -8.19
CA GLU A 30 -6.87 8.58 -7.21
C GLU A 30 -5.44 8.06 -7.27
N TYR A 31 -4.50 8.98 -7.38
CA TYR A 31 -3.07 8.70 -7.24
C TYR A 31 -2.57 9.32 -5.94
N ILE A 32 -1.74 8.59 -5.20
CA ILE A 32 -1.02 9.12 -4.04
C ILE A 32 0.47 8.79 -4.13
N PHE A 33 1.30 9.75 -3.77
CA PHE A 33 2.74 9.63 -3.62
C PHE A 33 3.16 10.11 -2.25
N VAL A 34 4.06 9.38 -1.60
CA VAL A 34 4.67 9.75 -0.33
C VAL A 34 6.18 9.52 -0.40
N LYS A 35 6.95 10.50 0.06
CA LYS A 35 8.41 10.40 0.20
C LYS A 35 8.85 10.93 1.55
N ARG A 36 9.74 10.18 2.21
CA ARG A 36 10.43 10.61 3.43
C ARG A 36 11.84 10.02 3.46
N GLY A 37 12.85 10.86 3.24
CA GLY A 37 14.23 10.43 3.13
C GLY A 37 14.39 9.43 1.97
N LEU A 38 14.82 8.21 2.30
CA LEU A 38 15.04 7.11 1.35
C LEU A 38 13.81 6.22 1.11
N PHE A 39 12.72 6.50 1.82
CA PHE A 39 11.44 5.82 1.61
C PHE A 39 10.64 6.58 0.58
N GLU A 40 10.14 5.86 -0.42
CA GLU A 40 9.19 6.35 -1.41
C GLU A 40 8.09 5.31 -1.57
N ALA A 41 6.84 5.75 -1.70
CA ALA A 41 5.76 4.87 -2.09
C ALA A 41 4.74 5.64 -2.91
N GLU A 42 4.12 4.95 -3.85
CA GLU A 42 3.04 5.47 -4.67
C GLU A 42 1.99 4.41 -4.93
N ALA A 43 0.75 4.86 -5.08
CA ALA A 43 -0.37 3.98 -5.32
C ALA A 43 -1.38 4.68 -6.23
N GLU A 44 -1.91 3.93 -7.18
CA GLU A 44 -2.99 4.36 -8.07
C GLU A 44 -4.20 3.45 -7.88
N TYR A 45 -5.35 4.08 -7.70
CA TYR A 45 -6.60 3.42 -7.44
C TYR A 45 -7.66 3.91 -8.41
N ASP A 46 -8.26 2.95 -9.11
CA ASP A 46 -9.43 3.19 -9.94
C ASP A 46 -10.68 3.23 -9.04
N LEU A 47 -11.40 4.35 -9.08
CA LEU A 47 -12.61 4.55 -8.27
C LEU A 47 -13.85 3.93 -8.93
N GLU A 48 -13.86 3.79 -10.26
CA GLU A 48 -14.95 3.15 -11.00
C GLU A 48 -14.95 1.64 -10.74
N ASP A 49 -13.79 1.01 -10.96
CA ASP A 49 -13.61 -0.45 -10.85
C ASP A 49 -13.32 -0.90 -9.41
N ARG A 50 -12.99 0.05 -8.53
CA ARG A 50 -12.60 -0.18 -7.13
C ARG A 50 -11.34 -1.02 -6.99
N VAL A 51 -10.45 -0.97 -7.97
CA VAL A 51 -9.21 -1.77 -8.06
C VAL A 51 -7.98 -0.91 -7.75
N LEU A 52 -7.05 -1.47 -6.99
CA LEU A 52 -5.70 -0.92 -6.86
C LEU A 52 -4.92 -1.32 -8.11
N TYR A 53 -4.85 -0.41 -9.08
CA TYR A 53 -4.19 -0.65 -10.36
C TYR A 53 -2.68 -0.87 -10.18
N TYR A 54 -2.08 -0.09 -9.28
CA TYR A 54 -0.64 -0.09 -9.07
C TYR A 54 -0.28 0.31 -7.64
N LEU A 55 0.71 -0.35 -7.07
CA LEU A 55 1.38 0.07 -5.83
C LEU A 55 2.87 -0.18 -5.95
N GLN A 56 3.68 0.84 -5.72
CA GLN A 56 5.13 0.72 -5.64
C GLN A 56 5.63 1.23 -4.29
N ILE A 57 6.59 0.51 -3.71
CA ILE A 57 7.25 0.88 -2.46
C ILE A 57 8.74 0.69 -2.63
N CYS A 58 9.51 1.77 -2.44
CA CYS A 58 10.95 1.81 -2.59
C CYS A 58 11.66 2.11 -1.26
N TRP A 59 12.82 1.50 -1.08
CA TRP A 59 13.75 1.79 0.03
C TRP A 59 15.19 1.64 -0.47
N PHE A 60 16.02 2.66 -0.27
CA PHE A 60 17.38 2.74 -0.86
C PHE A 60 17.38 2.45 -2.38
N GLY A 61 16.41 2.99 -3.12
CA GLY A 61 16.29 2.79 -4.57
C GLY A 61 15.90 1.37 -5.00
N ARG A 62 15.64 0.45 -4.06
CA ARG A 62 15.09 -0.88 -4.37
C ARG A 62 13.58 -0.86 -4.16
N CYS A 63 12.84 -1.12 -5.22
CA CYS A 63 11.38 -1.09 -5.21
C CYS A 63 10.81 -2.50 -5.17
N ALA A 64 9.63 -2.66 -4.57
CA ALA A 64 8.73 -3.78 -4.83
C ALA A 64 7.44 -3.18 -5.40
N VAL A 65 6.88 -3.84 -6.41
CA VAL A 65 5.72 -3.35 -7.14
C VAL A 65 4.63 -4.40 -7.08
N TRP A 66 3.41 -3.99 -6.75
CA TRP A 66 2.22 -4.82 -6.79
C TRP A 66 1.40 -4.47 -8.01
N PHE A 67 1.09 -5.49 -8.80
CA PHE A 67 0.11 -5.45 -9.88
C PHE A 67 -0.99 -6.44 -9.53
N ASP A 68 -2.26 -6.02 -9.63
CA ASP A 68 -3.43 -6.82 -9.26
C ASP A 68 -3.35 -7.47 -7.86
N GLY A 69 -2.67 -6.78 -6.93
CA GLY A 69 -2.54 -7.22 -5.54
C GLY A 69 -1.41 -8.21 -5.26
N GLU A 70 -0.64 -8.64 -6.26
CA GLU A 70 0.51 -9.54 -6.09
C GLU A 70 1.84 -8.81 -6.37
N PRO A 71 2.89 -8.99 -5.54
CA PRO A 71 4.17 -8.31 -5.73
C PRO A 71 5.05 -8.97 -6.80
N ASP A 72 5.76 -8.15 -7.57
CA ASP A 72 6.77 -8.53 -8.58
C ASP A 72 7.92 -9.38 -8.01
N ARG A 73 8.23 -9.18 -6.73
CA ARG A 73 9.24 -9.90 -5.98
C ARG A 73 8.84 -9.99 -4.53
N LYS A 74 9.36 -10.98 -3.80
CA LYS A 74 9.14 -11.08 -2.35
C LYS A 74 9.63 -9.82 -1.63
N PRO A 75 8.75 -8.98 -1.06
CA PRO A 75 9.16 -7.78 -0.37
C PRO A 75 9.75 -8.12 1.00
N SER A 76 10.70 -7.32 1.48
CA SER A 76 11.21 -7.51 2.83
C SER A 76 10.15 -7.13 3.87
N LEU A 77 10.08 -7.89 4.97
CA LEU A 77 9.09 -7.63 6.02
C LEU A 77 9.23 -6.23 6.63
N VAL A 78 10.47 -5.73 6.73
CA VAL A 78 10.77 -4.38 7.23
C VAL A 78 10.19 -3.31 6.31
N LEU A 79 10.30 -3.50 4.99
CA LEU A 79 9.73 -2.59 4.00
C LEU A 79 8.20 -2.54 4.11
N VAL A 80 7.55 -3.70 4.16
CA VAL A 80 6.09 -3.81 4.29
C VAL A 80 5.60 -3.15 5.58
N LYS A 81 6.23 -3.44 6.73
CA LYS A 81 5.86 -2.85 8.02
C LYS A 81 5.98 -1.32 8.00
N ARG A 82 7.04 -0.78 7.40
CA ARG A 82 7.23 0.67 7.27
C ARG A 82 6.17 1.29 6.37
N ALA A 83 5.88 0.68 5.23
CA ALA A 83 4.84 1.16 4.33
C ALA A 83 3.45 1.16 4.99
N ILE A 84 3.11 0.12 5.75
CA ILE A 84 1.86 0.06 6.52
C ILE A 84 1.74 1.24 7.48
N ALA A 85 2.83 1.65 8.15
CA ALA A 85 2.79 2.79 9.06
C ALA A 85 2.43 4.11 8.33
N PHE A 86 2.99 4.34 7.14
CA PHE A 86 2.62 5.50 6.32
C PHE A 86 1.17 5.38 5.81
N PHE A 87 0.83 4.28 5.16
CA PHE A 87 -0.50 4.11 4.55
C PHE A 87 -1.62 4.09 5.59
N ARG A 88 -1.37 3.70 6.84
CA ARG A 88 -2.35 3.81 7.93
C ARG A 88 -2.77 5.26 8.16
N GLU A 89 -1.83 6.20 8.21
CA GLU A 89 -2.14 7.62 8.36
C GLU A 89 -2.79 8.20 7.10
N LEU A 90 -2.25 7.88 5.93
CA LEU A 90 -2.76 8.37 4.65
C LEU A 90 -4.18 7.83 4.33
N SER A 91 -4.53 6.64 4.81
CA SER A 91 -5.84 6.02 4.60
C SER A 91 -7.00 6.82 5.18
N LYS A 92 -6.72 7.77 6.10
CA LYS A 92 -7.71 8.68 6.66
C LYS A 92 -8.28 9.66 5.64
N PHE A 93 -7.57 9.92 4.54
CA PHE A 93 -7.98 10.90 3.52
C PHE A 93 -7.75 10.42 2.07
N SER A 94 -7.29 9.19 1.85
CA SER A 94 -6.94 8.66 0.53
C SER A 94 -7.51 7.27 0.27
N HIS A 95 -8.28 7.12 -0.82
CA HIS A 95 -8.79 5.84 -1.27
C HIS A 95 -7.67 4.92 -1.74
N ALA A 96 -6.69 5.46 -2.47
CA ALA A 96 -5.51 4.73 -2.91
C ALA A 96 -4.68 4.22 -1.73
N ALA A 97 -4.44 5.06 -0.71
CA ALA A 97 -3.77 4.62 0.51
C ALA A 97 -4.54 3.55 1.27
N LYS A 98 -5.87 3.66 1.33
CA LYS A 98 -6.73 2.65 1.97
C LYS A 98 -6.67 1.31 1.24
N ALA A 99 -6.65 1.32 -0.09
CA ALA A 99 -6.50 0.12 -0.90
C ALA A 99 -5.10 -0.50 -0.75
N ALA A 100 -4.04 0.31 -0.82
CA ALA A 100 -2.66 -0.13 -0.58
C ALA A 100 -2.50 -0.77 0.81
N LEU A 101 -3.09 -0.16 1.86
CA LEU A 101 -3.06 -0.70 3.22
C LEU A 101 -3.66 -2.11 3.30
N ARG A 102 -4.75 -2.40 2.56
CA ARG A 102 -5.38 -3.73 2.52
C ARG A 102 -4.44 -4.77 1.90
N VAL A 103 -3.83 -4.44 0.76
CA VAL A 103 -2.87 -5.32 0.05
C VAL A 103 -1.64 -5.61 0.89
N LEU A 104 -1.11 -4.60 1.58
CA LEU A 104 0.06 -4.79 2.45
C LEU A 104 -0.26 -5.60 3.71
N SER A 105 -1.46 -5.43 4.26
CA SER A 105 -1.88 -6.17 5.47
C SER A 105 -2.12 -7.65 5.14
N SER A 106 -2.73 -7.97 4.00
CA SER A 106 -2.91 -9.36 3.55
C SER A 106 -1.57 -10.06 3.25
N SER A 107 -0.59 -9.32 2.73
CA SER A 107 0.77 -9.83 2.46
C SER A 107 1.48 -10.31 3.74
N ILE A 108 1.22 -9.69 4.89
CA ILE A 108 1.76 -10.14 6.19
C ILE A 108 1.11 -11.45 6.64
N SER A 109 -0.21 -11.58 6.49
CA SER A 109 -0.94 -12.78 6.88
C SER A 109 -0.52 -14.01 6.07
N ARG A 110 -0.24 -13.84 4.77
CA ARG A 110 0.26 -14.93 3.91
C ARG A 110 1.73 -15.29 4.16
N SER A 111 2.53 -14.36 4.68
CA SER A 111 3.95 -14.58 5.01
C SER A 111 4.19 -15.02 6.45
N SER A 112 3.14 -15.09 7.26
CA SER A 112 3.19 -15.76 8.56
C SER A 112 3.22 -17.27 8.29
N PRO A 113 4.25 -18.01 8.72
CA PRO A 113 4.17 -19.46 8.72
C PRO A 113 3.18 -19.81 9.83
N LEU A 114 1.90 -19.97 9.48
CA LEU A 114 1.07 -20.87 10.26
C LEU A 114 1.64 -22.25 9.99
N SER A 115 2.61 -22.63 10.83
CA SER A 115 3.03 -24.00 11.01
C SER A 115 1.77 -24.78 11.37
N THR A 116 1.25 -25.53 10.39
CA THR A 116 0.19 -26.53 10.62
C THR A 116 0.63 -27.57 11.67
N SER A 117 1.92 -27.63 12.00
CA SER A 117 2.50 -28.43 13.07
C SER A 117 2.18 -27.91 14.49
N ASP A 118 1.88 -26.62 14.68
CA ASP A 118 1.57 -26.06 16.00
C ASP A 118 0.10 -26.27 16.41
N LEU A 119 -0.80 -26.45 15.43
CA LEU A 119 -2.20 -26.76 15.69
C LEU A 119 -2.43 -28.24 16.09
N ILE A 120 -1.52 -29.14 15.70
CA ILE A 120 -1.64 -30.57 16.03
C ILE A 120 -1.10 -30.89 17.44
N HIS A 121 -0.29 -30.01 18.03
CA HIS A 121 0.26 -30.23 19.38
C HIS A 121 -0.58 -29.66 20.53
N LEU A 122 -1.56 -28.80 20.26
CA LEU A 122 -2.49 -28.31 21.29
C LEU A 122 -3.62 -29.31 21.59
N ASP A 123 -3.98 -30.16 20.63
CA ASP A 123 -5.05 -31.16 20.79
C ASP A 123 -4.57 -32.44 21.49
N LYS A 124 -3.26 -32.62 21.64
CA LYS A 124 -2.65 -33.79 22.32
C LYS A 124 -2.33 -33.60 23.79
N ARG A 125 -2.57 -32.41 24.36
CA ARG A 125 -2.35 -32.10 25.79
C ARG A 125 -3.64 -31.95 26.61
N ARG A 126 -4.80 -32.25 26.01
CA ARG A 126 -6.12 -32.24 26.68
C ARG A 126 -6.82 -33.60 26.67
N SER A 127 -6.09 -34.67 26.35
CA SER A 127 -6.58 -36.04 26.41
C SER A 127 -5.80 -36.83 27.46
#